data_AF-A0A7X9WZS4-F1
#
_entry.id   AF-A0A7X9WZS4-F1
#
_cell.length_a   1.000
_cell.length_b   1.000
_cell.length_c   1.000
_cell.angle_alpha   90.00
_cell.angle_beta   90.00
_cell.angle_gamma   90.00
#
_symmetry.space_group_name_H-M   'P 1'
#
loop_
_entity.id
_entity.type
_entity.pdbx_description
1 polymer ?
#
loop_
_entity_poly.entity_id
_entity_poly.type
_entity_poly.pdbx_seq_one_letter_code
_entity_poly.pdbx_strand_id
1 'polypeptide(L)'
;MVSGKCQIQRRYISGYLKRNYQRTDTTGFKEYEYDQLTFNVSGLKAGGSSWSTGITAPVGAFGQTATIGWDGCIEERQTYQNSDDDPTGEFSPIPASALDMNIDMVPNGSDASKWRPLLPDLVWGRYDSVGNWTTAKVKTSSDLSRNYTYACPTAASKLKAYSSANAFESYVNTLYPNGNTYHDIGLLWGARLMSPTGLFGSENAFTSTGGEIERHLVFMTDGDTVTSNQGYTAHGVGWWDRRQTRSNAGPSSNVLTSVVNERTKALCSAVKSKNITLWVISFGSGVSSGAQALLQSCASPNRFYVAANSATLISNFQQIADEISQLRLTK
;
A
#
# COMPACT_ATOMS: atom_id res chain seq x y z
N MET A 1 -17.86 60.04 -92.73
CA MET A 1 -17.93 58.56 -92.56
C MET A 1 -16.51 58.04 -92.48
N VAL A 2 -15.98 57.32 -91.49
CA VAL A 2 -16.37 56.95 -90.12
C VAL A 2 -15.04 56.94 -89.34
N SER A 3 -15.07 57.46 -88.11
CA SER A 3 -13.95 57.52 -87.15
C SER A 3 -13.48 56.12 -86.74
N GLY A 4 -12.17 55.89 -86.59
CA GLY A 4 -11.62 54.64 -86.06
C GLY A 4 -10.54 54.89 -85.01
N LYS A 5 -10.93 55.10 -83.74
CA LYS A 5 -9.99 55.07 -82.60
C LYS A 5 -9.86 53.63 -82.11
N CYS A 6 -8.64 53.10 -82.08
CA CYS A 6 -8.35 51.82 -81.43
C CYS A 6 -8.46 52.00 -79.91
N GLN A 7 -9.41 51.33 -79.27
CA GLN A 7 -9.59 51.35 -77.81
C GLN A 7 -9.05 50.03 -77.25
N ILE A 8 -7.93 50.08 -76.53
CA ILE A 8 -7.43 48.94 -75.76
C ILE A 8 -8.28 48.84 -74.50
N GLN A 9 -9.16 47.83 -74.44
CA GLN A 9 -9.96 47.55 -73.25
C GLN A 9 -9.21 46.57 -72.34
N ARG A 10 -8.66 47.04 -71.21
CA ARG A 10 -8.08 46.17 -70.18
C ARG A 10 -9.23 45.47 -69.44
N ARG A 11 -9.34 44.15 -69.58
CA ARG A 11 -10.30 43.34 -68.81
C ARG A 11 -9.59 42.73 -67.61
N TYR A 12 -10.09 42.99 -66.42
CA TYR A 12 -9.68 42.29 -65.20
C TYR A 12 -10.51 41.00 -65.10
N ILE A 13 -9.84 39.85 -65.13
CA ILE A 13 -10.46 38.57 -64.81
C ILE A 13 -10.22 38.32 -63.32
N SER A 14 -11.26 38.47 -62.50
CA SER A 14 -11.24 38.04 -61.11
C SER A 14 -11.65 36.57 -61.07
N GLY A 15 -10.69 35.69 -60.84
CA GLY A 15 -10.94 34.27 -60.59
C GLY A 15 -10.95 33.97 -59.09
N TYR A 16 -11.82 33.08 -58.64
CA TYR A 16 -11.72 32.50 -57.31
C TYR A 16 -10.68 31.37 -57.32
N LEU A 17 -9.69 31.45 -56.45
CA LEU A 17 -8.71 30.38 -56.27
C LEU A 17 -9.33 29.32 -55.34
N LYS A 18 -9.93 28.29 -55.91
CA LYS A 18 -10.50 27.17 -55.15
C LYS A 18 -9.37 26.23 -54.73
N ARG A 19 -8.94 26.32 -53.47
CA ARG A 19 -8.03 25.32 -52.86
C ARG A 19 -8.88 24.20 -52.28
N ASN A 20 -8.78 23.02 -52.87
CA ASN A 20 -9.37 21.80 -52.31
C ASN A 20 -8.35 21.21 -51.33
N TYR A 21 -8.73 21.11 -50.06
CA TYR A 21 -7.95 20.39 -49.06
C TYR A 21 -8.55 18.99 -48.89
N GLN A 22 -7.72 17.95 -49.02
CA GLN A 22 -8.07 16.62 -48.52
C GLN A 22 -7.45 16.46 -47.13
N ARG A 23 -8.29 16.30 -46.11
CA ARG A 23 -7.87 15.92 -44.76
C ARG A 23 -7.92 14.40 -44.68
N THR A 24 -6.77 13.78 -44.43
CA THR A 24 -6.67 12.37 -44.09
C THR A 24 -6.40 12.27 -42.59
N ASP A 25 -7.42 11.89 -41.83
CA ASP A 25 -7.25 11.57 -40.41
C ASP A 25 -6.77 10.13 -40.28
N THR A 26 -5.52 9.93 -39.85
CA THR A 26 -5.01 8.61 -39.48
C THR A 26 -5.36 8.30 -38.03
N THR A 27 -6.10 7.22 -37.80
CA THR A 27 -6.29 6.65 -36.46
C THR A 27 -5.04 5.87 -36.07
N GLY A 28 -4.46 6.17 -34.91
CA GLY A 28 -3.28 5.48 -34.41
C GLY A 28 -2.83 6.02 -33.06
N PHE A 29 -1.86 5.33 -32.45
CA PHE A 29 -1.20 5.81 -31.25
C PHE A 29 -0.54 7.18 -31.51
N LYS A 30 -0.83 8.16 -30.66
CA LYS A 30 -0.24 9.50 -30.73
C LYS A 30 0.94 9.65 -29.78
N GLU A 31 0.67 9.48 -28.49
CA GLU A 31 1.59 9.68 -27.39
C GLU A 31 1.04 8.97 -26.14
N TYR A 32 1.92 8.62 -25.21
CA TYR A 32 1.54 8.19 -23.87
C TYR A 32 1.19 9.42 -23.03
N GLU A 33 0.15 9.29 -22.19
CA GLU A 33 -0.23 10.29 -21.20
C GLU A 33 -0.23 9.65 -19.81
N TYR A 34 0.65 10.13 -18.94
CA TYR A 34 0.75 9.69 -17.56
C TYR A 34 0.22 10.80 -16.65
N ASP A 35 -0.80 10.47 -15.85
CA ASP A 35 -1.44 11.39 -14.91
C ASP A 35 -2.09 10.59 -13.76
N GLN A 36 -2.62 11.28 -12.76
CA GLN A 36 -3.52 10.68 -11.79
C GLN A 36 -4.90 10.47 -12.43
N LEU A 37 -5.19 9.23 -12.81
CA LEU A 37 -6.41 8.85 -13.52
C LEU A 37 -7.31 7.96 -12.66
N THR A 38 -8.62 8.12 -12.81
CA THR A 38 -9.59 7.17 -12.26
C THR A 38 -9.67 5.96 -13.17
N PHE A 39 -9.51 4.76 -12.61
CA PHE A 39 -9.60 3.51 -13.35
C PHE A 39 -10.61 2.56 -12.70
N ASN A 40 -11.44 1.93 -13.52
CA ASN A 40 -12.43 0.97 -13.03
C ASN A 40 -11.78 -0.40 -12.80
N VAL A 41 -11.65 -0.79 -11.54
CA VAL A 41 -11.09 -2.09 -11.11
C VAL A 41 -12.16 -3.15 -10.83
N SER A 42 -13.43 -2.90 -11.13
CA SER A 42 -14.54 -3.81 -10.80
C SER A 42 -14.42 -5.17 -11.48
N GLY A 43 -13.67 -5.27 -12.59
CA GLY A 43 -13.38 -6.53 -13.28
C GLY A 43 -12.60 -7.55 -12.41
N LEU A 44 -11.95 -7.10 -11.33
CA LEU A 44 -11.35 -8.01 -10.36
C LEU A 44 -12.39 -8.76 -9.53
N LYS A 45 -13.62 -8.24 -9.45
CA LYS A 45 -14.68 -8.89 -8.69
C LYS A 45 -15.35 -9.97 -9.54
N ALA A 46 -15.12 -11.23 -9.21
CA ALA A 46 -15.72 -12.39 -9.88
C ALA A 46 -17.05 -12.87 -9.25
N GLY A 47 -17.65 -12.05 -8.38
CA GLY A 47 -18.90 -12.36 -7.65
C GLY A 47 -18.67 -13.01 -6.29
N GLY A 48 -19.59 -12.79 -5.33
CA GLY A 48 -19.52 -13.35 -3.99
C GLY A 48 -18.19 -13.05 -3.28
N SER A 49 -17.50 -14.08 -2.79
CA SER A 49 -16.15 -14.01 -2.20
C SER A 49 -15.02 -14.31 -3.19
N SER A 50 -15.34 -14.51 -4.47
CA SER A 50 -14.39 -14.85 -5.52
C SER A 50 -13.81 -13.61 -6.19
N TRP A 51 -12.57 -13.73 -6.64
CA TRP A 51 -11.82 -12.68 -7.30
C TRP A 51 -11.10 -13.20 -8.54
N SER A 52 -11.04 -12.36 -9.58
CA SER A 52 -10.23 -12.59 -10.78
C SER A 52 -8.75 -12.34 -10.46
N THR A 53 -7.85 -13.04 -11.13
CA THR A 53 -6.39 -12.86 -11.00
C THR A 53 -5.86 -11.66 -11.79
N GLY A 54 -6.73 -10.90 -12.44
CA GLY A 54 -6.33 -9.72 -13.19
C GLY A 54 -7.49 -9.04 -13.92
N ILE A 55 -7.18 -7.90 -14.52
CA ILE A 55 -8.05 -7.09 -15.39
C ILE A 55 -7.29 -6.67 -16.64
N THR A 56 -7.95 -6.04 -17.60
CA THR A 56 -7.30 -5.48 -18.78
C THR A 56 -7.31 -3.95 -18.75
N ALA A 57 -6.24 -3.34 -19.24
CA ALA A 57 -6.09 -1.88 -19.32
C ALA A 57 -5.30 -1.47 -20.58
N PRO A 58 -5.51 -0.27 -21.15
CA PRO A 58 -4.81 0.20 -22.34
C PRO A 58 -3.41 0.73 -22.02
N VAL A 59 -2.59 -0.12 -21.41
CA VAL A 59 -1.25 0.23 -20.91
C VAL A 59 -0.12 -0.56 -21.56
N GLY A 60 -0.44 -1.39 -22.53
CA GLY A 60 0.56 -2.07 -23.35
C GLY A 60 1.26 -1.12 -24.31
N ALA A 61 2.23 -1.66 -25.05
CA ALA A 61 2.98 -0.92 -26.05
C ALA A 61 2.05 -0.18 -27.02
N PHE A 62 2.30 1.12 -27.22
CA PHE A 62 1.48 1.99 -28.07
C PHE A 62 0.00 2.06 -27.65
N GLY A 63 -0.29 1.97 -26.34
CA GLY A 63 -1.66 2.04 -25.80
C GLY A 63 -2.49 0.79 -26.05
N GLN A 64 -1.86 -0.32 -26.44
CA GLN A 64 -2.55 -1.59 -26.62
C GLN A 64 -3.12 -2.11 -25.30
N THR A 65 -4.14 -2.96 -25.38
CA THR A 65 -4.69 -3.63 -24.20
C THR A 65 -3.67 -4.63 -23.66
N ALA A 66 -3.40 -4.55 -22.36
CA ALA A 66 -2.55 -5.47 -21.62
C ALA A 66 -3.31 -6.03 -20.41
N THR A 67 -2.92 -7.22 -19.98
CA THR A 67 -3.42 -7.83 -18.73
C THR A 67 -2.63 -7.25 -17.56
N ILE A 68 -3.37 -6.79 -16.55
CA ILE A 68 -2.88 -6.34 -15.25
C ILE A 68 -3.12 -7.47 -14.28
N GLY A 69 -2.04 -8.14 -13.85
CA GLY A 69 -2.12 -9.17 -12.83
C GLY A 69 -2.48 -8.57 -11.46
N TRP A 70 -3.22 -9.34 -10.66
CA TRP A 70 -3.42 -9.07 -9.24
C TRP A 70 -2.99 -10.29 -8.44
N ASP A 71 -1.92 -10.13 -7.69
CA ASP A 71 -1.31 -11.15 -6.83
C ASP A 71 -1.95 -11.24 -5.44
N GLY A 72 -2.99 -10.43 -5.18
CA GLY A 72 -3.76 -10.41 -3.94
C GLY A 72 -3.37 -9.30 -2.97
N CYS A 73 -2.30 -8.55 -3.24
CA CYS A 73 -1.91 -7.42 -2.38
C CYS A 73 -2.88 -6.25 -2.47
N ILE A 74 -3.02 -5.51 -1.37
CA ILE A 74 -3.99 -4.42 -1.25
C ILE A 74 -3.33 -3.15 -0.71
N GLU A 75 -3.84 -2.02 -1.17
CA GLU A 75 -3.65 -0.74 -0.51
C GLU A 75 -4.67 -0.56 0.61
N GLU A 76 -4.23 0.13 1.66
CA GLU A 76 -5.03 0.53 2.80
C GLU A 76 -6.19 1.46 2.42
N ARG A 77 -7.12 1.55 3.38
CA ARG A 77 -8.25 2.47 3.38
C ARG A 77 -7.76 3.93 3.41
N GLN A 78 -8.70 4.88 3.54
CA GLN A 78 -8.31 6.28 3.70
C GLN A 78 -7.28 6.45 4.82
N THR A 79 -6.13 7.01 4.43
CA THR A 79 -5.01 7.32 5.30
C THR A 79 -5.12 8.76 5.76
N TYR A 80 -4.74 9.02 7.01
CA TYR A 80 -4.53 10.38 7.48
C TYR A 80 -3.23 10.92 6.90
N GLN A 81 -3.33 12.04 6.19
CA GLN A 81 -2.18 12.81 5.75
C GLN A 81 -1.77 13.76 6.88
N ASN A 82 -0.49 13.72 7.23
CA ASN A 82 0.07 14.56 8.27
C ASN A 82 -0.11 16.06 7.99
N SER A 83 -0.14 16.86 9.06
CA SER A 83 -0.33 18.31 8.94
C SER A 83 0.92 18.99 8.35
N ASP A 84 2.09 18.44 8.63
CA ASP A 84 3.37 18.76 8.03
C ASP A 84 4.22 17.48 7.78
N ASP A 85 5.54 17.62 7.62
CA ASP A 85 6.46 16.48 7.44
C ASP A 85 7.08 16.00 8.77
N ASP A 86 6.52 16.39 9.92
CA ASP A 86 6.87 15.92 11.27
C ASP A 86 5.67 15.17 11.90
N PRO A 87 5.71 13.84 12.01
CA PRO A 87 4.61 13.05 12.58
C PRO A 87 4.49 13.13 14.11
N THR A 88 5.39 13.83 14.79
CA THR A 88 5.48 13.79 16.25
C THR A 88 4.19 14.27 16.90
N GLY A 89 3.56 13.39 17.69
CA GLY A 89 2.34 13.70 18.43
C GLY A 89 1.04 13.66 17.62
N GLU A 90 1.09 13.48 16.29
CA GLU A 90 -0.11 13.48 15.45
C GLU A 90 -0.99 12.23 15.63
N PHE A 91 -0.45 11.16 16.21
CA PHE A 91 -1.15 9.89 16.44
C PHE A 91 -1.52 9.63 17.90
N SER A 92 -1.55 10.68 18.74
CA SER A 92 -1.94 10.61 20.15
C SER A 92 -3.00 11.67 20.50
N PRO A 93 -4.31 11.35 20.37
CA PRO A 93 -4.88 10.07 19.92
C PRO A 93 -4.77 9.89 18.40
N ILE A 94 -4.95 8.65 17.92
CA ILE A 94 -5.05 8.35 16.49
C ILE A 94 -6.18 9.20 15.87
N PRO A 95 -5.93 9.97 14.79
CA PRO A 95 -6.96 10.78 14.16
C PRO A 95 -8.14 9.96 13.67
N ALA A 96 -9.37 10.45 13.89
CA ALA A 96 -10.58 9.74 13.45
C ALA A 96 -10.65 9.52 11.93
N SER A 97 -9.98 10.37 11.15
CA SER A 97 -9.86 10.27 9.69
C SER A 97 -8.82 9.24 9.22
N ALA A 98 -7.97 8.71 10.12
CA ALA A 98 -7.02 7.63 9.85
C ALA A 98 -7.75 6.27 9.81
N LEU A 99 -8.63 6.09 8.83
CA LEU A 99 -9.46 4.87 8.72
C LEU A 99 -8.61 3.61 8.52
N ASP A 100 -7.44 3.77 7.91
CA ASP A 100 -6.43 2.72 7.80
C ASP A 100 -5.90 2.26 9.17
N MET A 101 -5.76 3.13 10.16
CA MET A 101 -5.28 2.73 11.50
C MET A 101 -6.38 2.18 12.41
N ASN A 102 -7.64 2.23 11.99
CA ASN A 102 -8.74 1.68 12.76
C ASN A 102 -8.76 0.14 12.68
N ILE A 103 -8.36 -0.51 13.79
CA ILE A 103 -8.28 -1.97 13.93
C ILE A 103 -9.66 -2.63 13.78
N ASP A 104 -10.74 -1.98 14.23
CA ASP A 104 -12.08 -2.59 14.32
C ASP A 104 -13.01 -2.18 13.18
N MET A 105 -12.57 -1.27 12.30
CA MET A 105 -13.47 -0.77 11.27
C MET A 105 -13.88 -1.89 10.32
N VAL A 106 -15.19 -2.08 10.16
CA VAL A 106 -15.79 -2.84 9.07
C VAL A 106 -16.15 -1.85 7.95
N PRO A 107 -15.83 -2.13 6.66
CA PRO A 107 -16.21 -1.26 5.56
C PRO A 107 -17.71 -0.97 5.54
N ASN A 108 -18.09 0.29 5.37
CA ASN A 108 -19.48 0.76 5.48
C ASN A 108 -20.11 1.14 4.14
N GLY A 109 -19.48 0.73 3.02
CA GLY A 109 -19.93 1.03 1.66
C GLY A 109 -19.33 2.29 1.06
N SER A 110 -18.81 3.23 1.87
CA SER A 110 -18.06 4.39 1.35
C SER A 110 -16.71 3.97 0.77
N ASP A 111 -16.22 4.68 -0.25
CA ASP A 111 -14.91 4.38 -0.85
C ASP A 111 -13.74 4.64 0.10
N ALA A 112 -13.89 5.59 1.03
CA ALA A 112 -12.91 5.85 2.08
C ALA A 112 -12.70 4.62 2.99
N SER A 113 -13.75 3.81 3.19
CA SER A 113 -13.72 2.63 4.06
C SER A 113 -13.22 1.35 3.39
N LYS A 114 -12.99 1.37 2.08
CA LYS A 114 -12.61 0.19 1.29
C LYS A 114 -11.09 0.13 1.13
N TRP A 115 -10.54 -1.08 1.22
CA TRP A 115 -9.23 -1.37 0.65
C TRP A 115 -9.31 -1.37 -0.87
N ARG A 116 -8.16 -1.15 -1.50
CA ARG A 116 -8.04 -1.11 -2.96
C ARG A 116 -7.07 -2.21 -3.40
N PRO A 117 -7.25 -2.83 -4.56
CA PRO A 117 -6.25 -3.74 -5.11
C PRO A 117 -4.97 -2.96 -5.39
N LEU A 118 -3.83 -3.49 -4.96
CA LEU A 118 -2.52 -2.97 -5.33
C LEU A 118 -2.17 -3.55 -6.71
N LEU A 119 -2.06 -2.66 -7.71
CA LEU A 119 -1.88 -3.05 -9.12
C LEU A 119 -0.59 -2.42 -9.68
N PRO A 120 0.57 -3.09 -9.53
CA PRO A 120 1.86 -2.55 -9.96
C PRO A 120 1.97 -2.42 -11.49
N ASP A 121 1.15 -3.12 -12.28
CA ASP A 121 1.15 -2.96 -13.74
C ASP A 121 0.22 -1.84 -14.23
N LEU A 122 -0.43 -1.11 -13.30
CA LEU A 122 -1.32 0.02 -13.61
C LEU A 122 -0.76 1.37 -13.14
N VAL A 123 0.38 1.39 -12.44
CA VAL A 123 0.93 2.62 -11.81
C VAL A 123 2.29 2.98 -12.42
N TRP A 124 2.62 4.27 -12.48
CA TRP A 124 3.93 4.79 -12.89
C TRP A 124 4.36 5.93 -11.97
N GLY A 125 5.60 5.87 -11.50
CA GLY A 125 6.32 6.97 -10.89
C GLY A 125 6.74 7.99 -11.94
N ARG A 126 5.89 8.98 -12.21
CA ARG A 126 6.09 9.98 -13.26
C ARG A 126 7.40 10.78 -13.08
N TYR A 127 8.12 10.99 -14.19
CA TYR A 127 9.29 11.87 -14.29
C TYR A 127 9.23 12.70 -15.57
N ASP A 128 9.84 13.89 -15.53
CA ASP A 128 9.90 14.83 -16.66
C ASP A 128 10.95 14.41 -17.71
N SER A 129 11.07 15.19 -18.79
CA SER A 129 11.98 14.89 -19.90
C SER A 129 13.47 14.89 -19.54
N VAL A 130 13.85 15.42 -18.38
CA VAL A 130 15.24 15.41 -17.88
C VAL A 130 15.43 14.44 -16.71
N GLY A 131 14.39 13.69 -16.33
CA GLY A 131 14.46 12.66 -15.31
C GLY A 131 14.09 13.11 -13.90
N ASN A 132 13.64 14.35 -13.69
CA ASN A 132 13.16 14.76 -12.36
C ASN A 132 11.78 14.15 -12.12
N TRP A 133 11.56 13.59 -10.92
CA TRP A 133 10.23 13.11 -10.57
C TRP A 133 9.24 14.27 -10.51
N THR A 134 8.00 13.99 -10.90
CA THR A 134 6.96 15.01 -10.97
C THR A 134 5.59 14.42 -10.64
N THR A 135 4.73 15.21 -10.03
CA THR A 135 3.30 14.88 -9.90
C THR A 135 2.48 15.45 -11.06
N ALA A 136 3.07 16.31 -11.90
CA ALA A 136 2.41 16.86 -13.07
C ALA A 136 2.13 15.78 -14.13
N LYS A 137 1.18 16.09 -15.01
CA LYS A 137 0.91 15.30 -16.22
C LYS A 137 2.15 15.26 -17.11
N VAL A 138 2.49 14.07 -17.61
CA VAL A 138 3.58 13.87 -18.56
C VAL A 138 3.01 13.31 -19.86
N LYS A 139 3.35 13.95 -20.98
CA LYS A 139 3.05 13.48 -22.34
C LYS A 139 4.34 13.19 -23.07
N THR A 140 4.45 12.01 -23.67
CA THR A 140 5.70 11.57 -24.30
C THR A 140 5.44 10.52 -25.37
N SER A 141 6.29 10.48 -26.39
CA SER A 141 6.29 9.41 -27.40
C SER A 141 6.92 8.10 -26.90
N SER A 142 7.62 8.14 -25.76
CA SER A 142 8.33 6.99 -25.18
C SER A 142 7.58 6.42 -23.99
N ASP A 143 7.53 5.10 -23.89
CA ASP A 143 6.96 4.42 -22.72
C ASP A 143 7.86 4.65 -21.50
N LEU A 144 7.31 5.23 -20.44
CA LEU A 144 8.05 5.45 -19.20
C LEU A 144 8.24 4.13 -18.45
N SER A 145 9.39 4.00 -17.78
CA SER A 145 9.56 2.94 -16.80
C SER A 145 8.61 3.17 -15.61
N ARG A 146 8.27 2.08 -14.90
CA ARG A 146 7.42 2.16 -13.69
C ARG A 146 8.02 3.08 -12.63
N ASN A 147 9.35 3.16 -12.53
CA ASN A 147 10.07 4.07 -11.65
C ASN A 147 9.70 3.93 -10.15
N TYR A 148 9.49 2.69 -9.70
CA TYR A 148 9.35 2.32 -8.30
C TYR A 148 9.71 0.85 -8.11
N THR A 149 9.85 0.43 -6.85
CA THR A 149 9.97 -0.97 -6.46
C THR A 149 8.66 -1.47 -5.84
N TYR A 150 8.41 -2.77 -5.95
CA TYR A 150 7.21 -3.41 -5.42
C TYR A 150 7.55 -4.77 -4.84
N ALA A 151 6.87 -5.13 -3.76
CA ALA A 151 6.90 -6.47 -3.19
C ALA A 151 5.51 -6.82 -2.66
N CYS A 152 5.07 -8.05 -2.92
CA CYS A 152 3.90 -8.63 -2.28
C CYS A 152 4.34 -9.76 -1.35
N PRO A 153 4.10 -9.65 -0.02
CA PRO A 153 4.41 -10.75 0.89
C PRO A 153 3.48 -11.95 0.66
N THR A 154 3.91 -13.12 1.12
CA THR A 154 3.07 -14.32 1.16
C THR A 154 1.76 -14.04 1.89
N ALA A 155 0.64 -14.54 1.33
CA ALA A 155 -0.68 -14.32 1.89
C ALA A 155 -0.77 -14.77 3.36
N ALA A 156 -1.29 -13.89 4.21
CA ALA A 156 -1.53 -14.20 5.61
C ALA A 156 -2.62 -15.28 5.75
N SER A 157 -2.44 -16.20 6.71
CA SER A 157 -3.48 -17.14 7.10
C SER A 157 -4.26 -16.60 8.28
N LYS A 158 -5.58 -16.71 8.23
CA LYS A 158 -6.43 -16.60 9.42
C LYS A 158 -6.07 -17.68 10.45
N LEU A 159 -6.51 -17.47 11.69
CA LEU A 159 -6.48 -18.49 12.72
C LEU A 159 -7.27 -19.72 12.24
N LYS A 160 -6.61 -20.87 12.21
CA LYS A 160 -7.21 -22.15 11.82
C LYS A 160 -6.49 -23.30 12.50
N ALA A 161 -7.19 -24.42 12.66
CA ALA A 161 -6.55 -25.68 13.00
C ALA A 161 -5.76 -26.20 11.80
N TYR A 162 -4.54 -26.67 12.04
CA TYR A 162 -3.77 -27.43 11.07
C TYR A 162 -3.94 -28.93 11.36
N SER A 163 -4.01 -29.75 10.31
CA SER A 163 -4.20 -31.20 10.44
C SER A 163 -2.99 -31.92 11.06
N SER A 164 -1.81 -31.30 11.00
CA SER A 164 -0.57 -31.79 11.60
C SER A 164 0.44 -30.65 11.77
N ALA A 165 1.50 -30.89 12.54
CA ALA A 165 2.65 -29.98 12.62
C ALA A 165 3.27 -29.74 11.23
N ASN A 166 3.44 -30.79 10.43
CA ASN A 166 3.97 -30.67 9.07
C ASN A 166 3.12 -29.77 8.16
N ALA A 167 1.79 -29.76 8.31
CA ALA A 167 0.92 -28.88 7.55
C ALA A 167 1.11 -27.40 7.94
N PHE A 168 1.35 -27.14 9.23
CA PHE A 168 1.71 -25.81 9.72
C PHE A 168 3.09 -25.38 9.23
N GLU A 169 4.10 -26.25 9.35
CA GLU A 169 5.45 -26.01 8.86
C GLU A 169 5.48 -25.76 7.35
N SER A 170 4.67 -26.48 6.58
CA SER A 170 4.53 -26.26 5.13
C SER A 170 4.07 -24.85 4.81
N TYR A 171 3.14 -24.28 5.60
CA TYR A 171 2.74 -22.88 5.45
C TYR A 171 3.86 -21.93 5.88
N VAL A 172 4.47 -22.15 7.05
CA VAL A 172 5.57 -21.30 7.55
C VAL A 172 6.73 -21.25 6.57
N ASN A 173 7.08 -22.37 5.93
CA ASN A 173 8.14 -22.46 4.93
C ASN A 173 7.82 -21.72 3.62
N THR A 174 6.58 -21.25 3.42
CA THR A 174 6.23 -20.36 2.30
C THR A 174 6.44 -18.88 2.62
N LEU A 175 6.71 -18.54 3.89
CA LEU A 175 7.00 -17.17 4.31
C LEU A 175 8.43 -16.81 3.93
N TYR A 176 8.60 -15.80 3.08
CA TYR A 176 9.89 -15.28 2.65
C TYR A 176 9.90 -13.76 2.80
N PRO A 177 10.88 -13.17 3.48
CA PRO A 177 10.98 -11.72 3.62
C PRO A 177 11.38 -11.09 2.28
N ASN A 178 10.64 -10.07 1.85
CA ASN A 178 10.93 -9.29 0.65
C ASN A 178 10.59 -7.81 0.90
N GLY A 179 11.40 -6.92 0.34
CA GLY A 179 11.18 -5.48 0.39
C GLY A 179 11.77 -4.83 1.63
N ASN A 180 11.01 -3.89 2.17
CA ASN A 180 11.43 -2.94 3.21
C ASN A 180 10.75 -3.25 4.55
N THR A 181 11.15 -2.56 5.61
CA THR A 181 10.70 -2.85 6.98
C THR A 181 9.66 -1.83 7.45
N TYR A 182 8.39 -2.16 7.27
CA TYR A 182 7.25 -1.36 7.74
C TYR A 182 6.61 -2.03 8.97
N HIS A 183 7.01 -1.59 10.18
CA HIS A 183 6.52 -2.21 11.42
C HIS A 183 5.01 -1.99 11.64
N ASP A 184 4.49 -0.84 11.22
CA ASP A 184 3.10 -0.43 11.46
C ASP A 184 2.08 -1.35 10.76
N ILE A 185 2.29 -1.68 9.48
CA ILE A 185 1.34 -2.47 8.70
C ILE A 185 1.23 -3.91 9.18
N GLY A 186 2.35 -4.52 9.58
CA GLY A 186 2.37 -5.88 10.15
C GLY A 186 1.64 -5.94 11.50
N LEU A 187 1.91 -4.97 12.38
CA LEU A 187 1.24 -4.86 13.67
C LEU A 187 -0.27 -4.63 13.53
N LEU A 188 -0.66 -3.75 12.60
CA LEU A 188 -2.06 -3.44 12.29
C LEU A 188 -2.84 -4.66 11.78
N TRP A 189 -2.30 -5.42 10.81
CA TRP A 189 -2.98 -6.61 10.29
C TRP A 189 -3.03 -7.74 11.31
N GLY A 190 -1.99 -7.91 12.13
CA GLY A 190 -2.03 -8.81 13.28
C GLY A 190 -3.18 -8.47 14.21
N ALA A 191 -3.31 -7.18 14.60
CA ALA A 191 -4.40 -6.72 15.44
C ALA A 191 -5.79 -6.92 14.82
N ARG A 192 -5.95 -6.60 13.52
CA ARG A 192 -7.22 -6.76 12.79
C ARG A 192 -7.69 -8.21 12.75
N LEU A 193 -6.78 -9.15 12.49
CA LEU A 193 -7.07 -10.60 12.44
C LEU A 193 -7.58 -11.16 13.77
N MET A 194 -7.24 -10.50 14.87
CA MET A 194 -7.55 -10.94 16.24
C MET A 194 -8.70 -10.17 16.89
N SER A 195 -9.18 -9.10 16.26
CA SER A 195 -10.14 -8.18 16.90
C SER A 195 -11.51 -8.84 17.08
N PRO A 196 -12.08 -8.84 18.31
CA PRO A 196 -13.42 -9.38 18.58
C PRO A 196 -14.55 -8.51 18.04
N THR A 197 -14.27 -7.25 17.76
CA THR A 197 -15.25 -6.22 17.33
C THR A 197 -15.00 -5.75 15.90
N GLY A 198 -13.99 -6.31 15.23
CA GLY A 198 -13.56 -5.92 13.89
C GLY A 198 -14.09 -6.81 12.76
N LEU A 199 -13.40 -6.75 11.62
CA LEU A 199 -13.74 -7.47 10.39
C LEU A 199 -13.89 -8.99 10.60
N PHE A 200 -13.13 -9.55 11.53
CA PHE A 200 -13.13 -10.98 11.86
C PHE A 200 -13.74 -11.26 13.24
N GLY A 201 -14.63 -10.37 13.72
CA GLY A 201 -15.23 -10.48 15.04
C GLY A 201 -16.00 -11.79 15.26
N SER A 202 -16.68 -12.31 14.23
CA SER A 202 -17.38 -13.60 14.31
C SER A 202 -16.46 -14.80 14.61
N GLU A 203 -15.16 -14.68 14.30
CA GLU A 203 -14.14 -15.71 14.54
C GLU A 203 -13.41 -15.49 15.87
N ASN A 204 -13.50 -14.28 16.44
CA ASN A 204 -12.65 -13.83 17.53
C ASN A 204 -13.40 -13.33 18.76
N ALA A 205 -14.73 -13.15 18.74
CA ALA A 205 -15.48 -12.61 19.88
C ALA A 205 -15.48 -13.58 21.06
N PHE A 206 -15.90 -14.83 20.81
CA PHE A 206 -16.01 -15.90 21.81
C PHE A 206 -15.59 -17.23 21.21
N THR A 207 -15.27 -18.20 22.07
CA THR A 207 -15.11 -19.60 21.65
C THR A 207 -16.45 -20.15 21.12
N SER A 208 -16.41 -21.32 20.47
CA SER A 208 -17.62 -22.02 20.02
C SER A 208 -18.61 -22.36 21.15
N THR A 209 -18.15 -22.36 22.40
CA THR A 209 -18.97 -22.59 23.60
C THR A 209 -19.34 -21.31 24.34
N GLY A 210 -19.02 -20.13 23.79
CA GLY A 210 -19.33 -18.83 24.39
C GLY A 210 -18.32 -18.33 25.42
N GLY A 211 -17.17 -18.99 25.56
CA GLY A 211 -16.10 -18.57 26.47
C GLY A 211 -15.29 -17.38 25.94
N GLU A 212 -14.68 -16.62 26.85
CA GLU A 212 -13.76 -15.55 26.47
C GLU A 212 -12.49 -16.09 25.81
N ILE A 213 -11.97 -15.34 24.83
CA ILE A 213 -10.71 -15.64 24.17
C ILE A 213 -9.61 -14.74 24.73
N GLU A 214 -8.55 -15.35 25.24
CA GLU A 214 -7.31 -14.66 25.57
C GLU A 214 -6.47 -14.45 24.29
N ARG A 215 -5.98 -13.24 24.08
CA ARG A 215 -5.32 -12.83 22.82
C ARG A 215 -3.87 -12.45 23.07
N HIS A 216 -2.98 -13.09 22.33
CA HIS A 216 -1.55 -12.84 22.36
C HIS A 216 -1.04 -12.56 20.94
N LEU A 217 -0.50 -11.37 20.73
CA LEU A 217 0.16 -10.99 19.48
C LEU A 217 1.67 -11.04 19.71
N VAL A 218 2.39 -11.88 18.95
CA VAL A 218 3.86 -11.92 18.99
C VAL A 218 4.40 -11.19 17.76
N PHE A 219 5.05 -10.05 18.00
CA PHE A 219 5.66 -9.23 16.97
C PHE A 219 7.19 -9.39 17.04
N MET A 220 7.81 -9.74 15.92
CA MET A 220 9.25 -9.94 15.83
C MET A 220 9.83 -9.14 14.67
N THR A 221 10.98 -8.51 14.89
CA THR A 221 11.75 -7.84 13.83
C THR A 221 13.23 -7.95 14.12
N ASP A 222 14.05 -7.91 13.08
CA ASP A 222 15.51 -8.01 13.12
C ASP A 222 16.22 -6.66 12.90
N GLY A 223 15.45 -5.58 12.76
CA GLY A 223 16.00 -4.30 12.36
C GLY A 223 15.08 -3.12 12.60
N ASP A 224 15.65 -1.95 12.29
CA ASP A 224 14.98 -0.67 12.33
C ASP A 224 13.87 -0.60 11.27
N THR A 225 12.95 0.36 11.42
CA THR A 225 12.05 0.73 10.33
C THR A 225 12.89 1.28 9.16
N VAL A 226 12.72 0.68 7.98
CA VAL A 226 13.40 1.06 6.74
C VAL A 226 12.34 1.27 5.68
N THR A 227 12.24 2.49 5.16
CA THR A 227 11.23 2.86 4.17
C THR A 227 11.88 3.33 2.86
N SER A 228 11.08 3.41 1.80
CA SER A 228 11.52 3.95 0.51
C SER A 228 10.47 4.89 -0.04
N ASN A 229 10.89 6.08 -0.47
CA ASN A 229 10.01 7.01 -1.17
C ASN A 229 9.66 6.55 -2.60
N GLN A 230 10.35 5.53 -3.13
CA GLN A 230 10.02 4.85 -4.38
C GLN A 230 9.44 3.44 -4.16
N GLY A 231 9.05 3.08 -2.94
CA GLY A 231 8.39 1.80 -2.70
C GLY A 231 6.89 1.91 -2.93
N TYR A 232 6.30 1.03 -3.74
CA TYR A 232 4.85 0.86 -3.80
C TYR A 232 4.42 0.00 -2.60
N THR A 233 3.80 0.66 -1.63
CA THR A 233 3.38 0.07 -0.34
C THR A 233 1.86 0.00 -0.21
N ALA A 234 1.37 -0.45 0.94
CA ALA A 234 -0.04 -0.38 1.28
C ALA A 234 -0.58 1.08 1.31
N HIS A 235 0.29 2.09 1.35
CA HIS A 235 -0.09 3.50 1.35
C HIS A 235 0.18 4.22 0.02
N GLY A 236 0.36 3.44 -1.06
CA GLY A 236 0.78 3.95 -2.38
C GLY A 236 2.30 4.08 -2.49
N VAL A 237 2.75 4.79 -3.53
CA VAL A 237 4.15 5.13 -3.75
C VAL A 237 4.47 6.46 -3.07
N GLY A 238 5.28 6.42 -2.01
CA GLY A 238 5.44 7.52 -1.06
C GLY A 238 5.71 8.90 -1.69
N TRP A 239 6.58 8.97 -2.71
CA TRP A 239 6.90 10.25 -3.35
C TRP A 239 5.76 10.85 -4.19
N TRP A 240 5.00 10.01 -4.90
CA TRP A 240 3.95 10.46 -5.83
C TRP A 240 2.58 10.58 -5.17
N ASP A 241 2.18 9.58 -4.37
CA ASP A 241 0.83 9.53 -3.78
C ASP A 241 0.70 10.40 -2.54
N ARG A 242 1.78 10.53 -1.75
CA ARG A 242 1.87 11.41 -0.57
C ARG A 242 0.70 11.27 0.40
N ARG A 243 0.13 10.06 0.53
CA ARG A 243 -1.06 9.82 1.38
C ARG A 243 -0.81 10.01 2.87
N GLN A 244 0.46 9.95 3.28
CA GLN A 244 0.91 10.04 4.66
C GLN A 244 1.68 11.33 4.98
N THR A 245 2.06 12.11 3.98
CA THR A 245 2.98 13.26 4.16
C THR A 245 2.49 14.47 3.40
N ARG A 246 2.85 15.67 3.85
CA ARG A 246 2.36 16.91 3.24
C ARG A 246 3.31 17.48 2.17
N SER A 247 4.57 17.05 2.18
CA SER A 247 5.66 17.56 1.35
C SER A 247 5.30 17.83 -0.11
N ASN A 248 5.38 19.09 -0.53
CA ASN A 248 5.21 19.44 -1.95
C ASN A 248 6.39 19.00 -2.82
N ALA A 249 7.60 18.89 -2.24
CA ALA A 249 8.79 18.37 -2.92
C ALA A 249 8.85 16.82 -2.94
N GLY A 250 7.92 16.18 -2.23
CA GLY A 250 7.87 14.74 -2.01
C GLY A 250 8.74 14.31 -0.81
N PRO A 251 8.28 13.33 -0.01
CA PRO A 251 8.98 12.93 1.21
C PRO A 251 10.31 12.22 0.93
N SER A 252 11.25 12.39 1.85
CA SER A 252 12.42 11.50 1.96
C SER A 252 12.04 10.20 2.66
N SER A 253 12.88 9.17 2.54
CA SER A 253 12.73 7.95 3.35
C SER A 253 12.78 8.24 4.86
N ASN A 254 13.52 9.25 5.31
CA ASN A 254 13.60 9.57 6.75
C ASN A 254 12.26 10.10 7.29
N VAL A 255 11.54 10.91 6.52
CA VAL A 255 10.20 11.38 6.88
C VAL A 255 9.24 10.19 6.93
N LEU A 256 9.25 9.32 5.91
CA LEU A 256 8.40 8.12 5.89
C LEU A 256 8.71 7.16 7.05
N THR A 257 9.99 6.95 7.38
CA THR A 257 10.43 6.17 8.54
C THR A 257 9.91 6.78 9.85
N SER A 258 9.94 8.10 9.98
CA SER A 258 9.39 8.78 11.16
C SER A 258 7.87 8.56 11.26
N VAL A 259 7.15 8.65 10.13
CA VAL A 259 5.69 8.43 10.10
C VAL A 259 5.36 6.99 10.51
N VAL A 260 6.07 6.01 9.96
CA VAL A 260 5.88 4.60 10.32
C VAL A 260 6.17 4.38 11.81
N ASN A 261 7.25 4.94 12.36
CA ASN A 261 7.57 4.81 13.78
C ASN A 261 6.47 5.37 14.70
N GLU A 262 5.95 6.57 14.41
CA GLU A 262 4.87 7.17 15.22
C GLU A 262 3.56 6.38 15.09
N ARG A 263 3.24 5.90 13.88
CA ARG A 263 2.10 5.02 13.65
C ARG A 263 2.24 3.70 14.41
N THR A 264 3.44 3.10 14.41
CA THR A 264 3.75 1.90 15.20
C THR A 264 3.50 2.16 16.68
N LYS A 265 4.02 3.24 17.28
CA LYS A 265 3.78 3.57 18.70
C LYS A 265 2.29 3.65 19.03
N ALA A 266 1.53 4.34 18.18
CA ALA A 266 0.09 4.50 18.36
C ALA A 266 -0.66 3.17 18.25
N LEU A 267 -0.28 2.33 17.27
CA LEU A 267 -0.84 0.99 17.10
C LEU A 267 -0.49 0.06 18.27
N CYS A 268 0.72 0.11 18.82
CA CYS A 268 1.08 -0.66 20.01
C CYS A 268 0.17 -0.32 21.19
N SER A 269 -0.11 0.97 21.37
CA SER A 269 -1.03 1.45 22.41
C SER A 269 -2.47 1.00 22.15
N ALA A 270 -2.93 1.09 20.89
CA ALA A 270 -4.26 0.65 20.49
C ALA A 270 -4.44 -0.87 20.68
N VAL A 271 -3.44 -1.69 20.32
CA VAL A 271 -3.44 -3.15 20.54
C VAL A 271 -3.58 -3.46 22.02
N LYS A 272 -2.75 -2.84 22.87
CA LYS A 272 -2.79 -3.06 24.33
C LYS A 272 -4.14 -2.65 24.94
N SER A 273 -4.73 -1.55 24.48
CA SER A 273 -6.05 -1.10 24.93
C SER A 273 -7.20 -2.07 24.59
N LYS A 274 -6.99 -3.00 23.66
CA LYS A 274 -7.96 -4.04 23.29
C LYS A 274 -7.82 -5.34 24.09
N ASN A 275 -7.12 -5.29 25.22
CA ASN A 275 -6.83 -6.46 26.05
C ASN A 275 -6.11 -7.57 25.25
N ILE A 276 -5.21 -7.16 24.34
CA ILE A 276 -4.30 -8.05 23.63
C ILE A 276 -2.94 -7.94 24.29
N THR A 277 -2.39 -9.07 24.74
CA THR A 277 -1.01 -9.11 25.24
C THR A 277 -0.07 -9.03 24.04
N LEU A 278 0.69 -7.93 23.96
CA LEU A 278 1.65 -7.69 22.90
C LEU A 278 3.06 -8.11 23.34
N TRP A 279 3.53 -9.23 22.80
CA TRP A 279 4.88 -9.73 22.94
C TRP A 279 5.75 -9.18 21.82
N VAL A 280 6.93 -8.66 22.14
CA VAL A 280 7.84 -8.08 21.15
C VAL A 280 9.22 -8.72 21.28
N ILE A 281 9.76 -9.19 20.16
CA ILE A 281 11.09 -9.79 20.07
C ILE A 281 11.95 -8.96 19.12
N SER A 282 13.05 -8.41 19.65
CA SER A 282 14.13 -7.81 18.86
C SER A 282 15.16 -8.89 18.53
N PHE A 283 15.30 -9.24 17.25
CA PHE A 283 16.21 -10.26 16.78
C PHE A 283 17.50 -9.66 16.19
N GLY A 284 18.61 -10.39 16.32
CA GLY A 284 19.91 -9.98 15.80
C GLY A 284 20.61 -8.90 16.62
N SER A 285 21.73 -8.42 16.09
CA SER A 285 22.58 -7.40 16.72
C SER A 285 22.56 -6.05 15.98
N GLY A 286 21.78 -5.93 14.90
CA GLY A 286 21.73 -4.75 14.04
C GLY A 286 20.69 -3.69 14.41
N VAL A 287 19.85 -3.96 15.42
CA VAL A 287 18.77 -3.04 15.84
C VAL A 287 19.36 -1.84 16.60
N SER A 288 19.10 -0.63 16.13
CA SER A 288 19.60 0.60 16.76
C SER A 288 18.98 0.81 18.15
N SER A 289 19.63 1.65 18.97
CA SER A 289 19.10 1.99 20.30
C SER A 289 17.72 2.66 20.23
N GLY A 290 17.48 3.50 19.22
CA GLY A 290 16.19 4.14 18.99
C GLY A 290 15.10 3.13 18.62
N ALA A 291 15.41 2.19 17.73
CA ALA A 291 14.49 1.12 17.36
C ALA A 291 14.23 0.16 18.55
N GLN A 292 15.25 -0.19 19.33
CA GLN A 292 15.06 -0.99 20.54
C GLN A 292 14.16 -0.29 21.56
N ALA A 293 14.34 1.02 21.80
CA ALA A 293 13.48 1.78 22.69
C ALA A 293 12.02 1.79 22.20
N LEU A 294 11.80 1.95 20.88
CA LEU A 294 10.48 1.83 20.26
C LEU A 294 9.87 0.44 20.52
N LEU A 295 10.59 -0.63 20.18
CA LEU A 295 10.13 -2.02 20.35
C LEU A 295 9.83 -2.36 21.81
N GLN A 296 10.67 -1.92 22.73
CA GLN A 296 10.47 -2.12 24.17
C GLN A 296 9.23 -1.37 24.67
N SER A 297 9.01 -0.12 24.24
CA SER A 297 7.81 0.65 24.59
C SER A 297 6.52 0.07 24.00
N CYS A 298 6.65 -0.62 22.86
CA CYS A 298 5.54 -1.27 22.18
C CYS A 298 5.00 -2.45 22.98
N ALA A 299 5.89 -3.26 23.56
CA ALA A 299 5.53 -4.45 24.33
C ALA A 299 4.58 -4.18 25.50
N SER A 300 3.83 -5.20 25.90
CA SER A 300 3.15 -5.24 27.19
C SER A 300 4.17 -5.41 28.34
N PRO A 301 3.82 -5.09 29.60
CA PRO A 301 4.76 -5.18 30.71
C PRO A 301 5.38 -6.58 30.83
N ASN A 302 6.71 -6.66 30.89
CA ASN A 302 7.48 -7.92 30.92
C ASN A 302 7.28 -8.82 29.69
N ARG A 303 6.96 -8.24 28.53
CA ARG A 303 6.74 -8.97 27.26
C ARG A 303 7.72 -8.56 26.15
N PHE A 304 8.83 -7.93 26.50
CA PHE A 304 9.90 -7.58 25.56
C PHE A 304 11.09 -8.53 25.72
N TYR A 305 11.58 -9.06 24.60
CA TYR A 305 12.69 -9.99 24.56
C TYR A 305 13.71 -9.56 23.50
N VAL A 306 14.99 -9.84 23.78
CA VAL A 306 16.08 -9.65 22.82
C VAL A 306 16.67 -11.03 22.50
N ALA A 307 16.93 -11.29 21.23
CA ALA A 307 17.53 -12.53 20.75
C ALA A 307 18.69 -12.22 19.80
N ALA A 308 19.92 -12.32 20.26
CA ALA A 308 21.11 -12.05 19.43
C ALA A 308 21.38 -13.14 18.37
N ASN A 309 20.79 -14.33 18.53
CA ASN A 309 20.99 -15.47 17.63
C ASN A 309 19.77 -16.42 17.68
N SER A 310 19.75 -17.42 16.80
CA SER A 310 18.63 -18.36 16.65
C SER A 310 18.39 -19.22 17.90
N ALA A 311 19.43 -19.59 18.65
CA ALA A 311 19.26 -20.40 19.87
C ALA A 311 18.50 -19.61 20.95
N THR A 312 18.89 -18.35 21.18
CA THR A 312 18.15 -17.45 22.09
C THR A 312 16.74 -17.17 21.58
N LEU A 313 16.57 -17.03 20.26
CA LEU A 313 15.24 -16.83 19.67
C LEU A 313 14.30 -18.01 19.96
N ILE A 314 14.78 -19.24 19.74
CA ILE A 314 14.02 -20.46 20.04
C ILE A 314 13.68 -20.52 21.53
N SER A 315 14.63 -20.23 22.42
CA SER A 315 14.40 -20.19 23.86
C SER A 315 13.35 -19.14 24.25
N ASN A 316 13.36 -17.95 23.64
CA ASN A 316 12.37 -16.91 23.89
C ASN A 316 10.98 -17.35 23.46
N PHE A 317 10.83 -17.97 22.27
CA PHE A 317 9.53 -18.50 21.82
C PHE A 317 9.01 -19.62 22.72
N GLN A 318 9.89 -20.52 23.21
CA GLN A 318 9.51 -21.55 24.18
C GLN A 318 8.99 -20.92 25.48
N GLN A 319 9.69 -19.93 26.02
CA GLN A 319 9.25 -19.23 27.22
C GLN A 319 7.89 -18.54 27.02
N ILE A 320 7.68 -17.86 25.89
CA ILE A 320 6.38 -17.23 25.56
C ILE A 320 5.28 -18.29 25.52
N ALA A 321 5.53 -19.46 24.91
CA ALA A 321 4.56 -20.53 24.84
C ALA A 321 4.20 -21.10 26.22
N ASP A 322 5.19 -21.27 27.11
CA ASP A 322 4.99 -21.73 28.48
C ASP A 322 4.15 -20.74 29.28
N GLU A 323 4.44 -19.44 29.18
CA GLU A 323 3.69 -18.39 29.88
C GLU A 323 2.24 -18.29 29.40
N ILE A 324 1.99 -18.39 28.08
CA ILE A 324 0.63 -18.45 27.53
C ILE A 324 -0.10 -19.73 28.00
N SER A 325 0.61 -20.84 28.15
CA SER A 325 0.01 -22.13 28.55
C SER A 325 -0.34 -22.19 30.03
N GLN A 326 0.47 -21.63 30.92
CA GLN A 326 0.17 -21.54 32.36
C GLN A 326 -1.14 -20.79 32.65
N LEU A 327 -1.43 -19.76 31.85
CA LEU A 327 -2.68 -18.99 31.95
C LEU A 327 -3.92 -19.84 31.58
N ARG A 328 -3.76 -20.89 30.78
CA ARG A 328 -4.85 -21.84 30.44
C ARG A 328 -5.11 -22.88 31.52
N LEU A 329 -4.11 -23.21 32.35
CA LEU A 329 -4.23 -24.23 33.40
C LEU A 329 -4.78 -23.68 34.72
N THR A 330 -4.81 -22.36 34.88
CA THR A 330 -5.20 -21.67 36.12
C THR A 330 -6.60 -21.08 36.09
N LYS A 331 -7.35 -21.27 34.98
CA LYS A 331 -8.76 -20.88 34.84
C LYS A 331 -9.70 -22.07 35.02
#